data_AF-A0A7Y1XJT5-F1
#
_entry.id   AF-A0A7Y1XJT5-F1
#
_cell.length_a   1.000
_cell.length_b   1.000
_cell.length_c   1.000
_cell.angle_alpha   90.00
_cell.angle_beta   90.00
_cell.angle_gamma   90.00
#
_symmetry.space_group_name_H-M   'P 1'
#
loop_
_entity.id
_entity.type
_entity.pdbx_description
1 polymer ?
#
loop_
_entity_poly.entity_id
_entity_poly.type
_entity_poly.pdbx_seq_one_letter_code
_entity_poly.pdbx_strand_id
1 'polypeptide(L)'
;MDHRVGRAVFASVVGLAAAVFSYLWITDPEPRAVRAEEERVVEASRALLESVVSADSLEIVDPLAPNRKVGKVYVFAESPGWAVSGYYRRGEPDSWHPYLMMMTADFELRGLKVRDAALLGRAADDPRLDVRR
;
A
#
# COMPACT_ATOMS: atom_id res chain seq x y z
N MET A 1 -5.20 15.96 52.83
CA MET A 1 -5.14 14.57 52.31
C MET A 1 -3.70 14.12 52.31
N ASP A 2 -3.41 12.94 52.82
CA ASP A 2 -2.05 12.42 52.90
C ASP A 2 -1.52 12.15 51.48
N HIS A 3 -0.42 12.81 51.11
CA HIS A 3 0.14 12.79 49.74
C HIS A 3 0.48 11.36 49.28
N ARG A 4 0.75 10.44 50.21
CA ARG A 4 0.98 9.02 49.93
C ARG A 4 -0.28 8.32 49.40
N VAL A 5 -1.44 8.61 50.00
CA VAL A 5 -2.73 8.04 49.60
C VAL A 5 -3.14 8.59 48.23
N GLY A 6 -2.95 9.90 48.01
CA GLY A 6 -3.23 10.53 46.71
C GLY A 6 -2.39 9.93 45.58
N ARG A 7 -1.09 9.65 45.83
CA ARG A 7 -0.19 9.03 44.85
C ARG A 7 -0.60 7.59 44.52
N ALA A 8 -1.01 6.81 45.52
CA ALA A 8 -1.46 5.44 45.32
C ALA A 8 -2.74 5.39 44.47
N VAL A 9 -3.73 6.22 44.80
CA VAL A 9 -4.99 6.31 44.04
C VAL A 9 -4.72 6.73 42.59
N PHE A 10 -3.89 7.76 42.37
CA PHE A 10 -3.53 8.19 41.03
C PHE A 10 -2.85 7.08 40.22
N ALA A 11 -1.86 6.39 40.82
CA ALA A 11 -1.16 5.29 40.16
C ALA A 11 -2.12 4.14 39.79
N SER A 12 -3.05 3.80 40.67
CA SER A 12 -4.06 2.77 40.39
C SER A 12 -5.00 3.18 39.24
N VAL A 13 -5.45 4.43 39.21
CA VAL A 13 -6.33 4.93 38.14
C VAL A 13 -5.60 4.92 36.79
N VAL A 14 -4.37 5.44 36.74
CA VAL A 14 -3.58 5.47 35.50
C VAL A 14 -3.23 4.06 35.04
N GLY A 15 -2.83 3.18 35.96
CA GLY A 15 -2.53 1.78 35.65
C GLY A 15 -3.74 1.03 35.09
N LEU A 16 -4.92 1.23 35.70
CA LEU A 16 -6.16 0.64 35.20
C LEU A 16 -6.54 1.19 33.83
N ALA A 17 -6.43 2.52 33.63
CA ALA A 17 -6.70 3.14 32.32
C ALA A 17 -5.76 2.57 31.24
N ALA A 18 -4.46 2.51 31.51
CA ALA A 18 -3.48 1.95 30.58
C ALA A 18 -3.77 0.48 30.23
N ALA A 19 -4.17 -0.34 31.22
CA ALA A 19 -4.55 -1.73 30.99
C ALA A 19 -5.81 -1.84 30.12
N VAL A 20 -6.85 -1.04 30.38
CA VAL A 20 -8.09 -1.03 29.59
C VAL A 20 -7.82 -0.58 28.15
N PHE A 21 -7.09 0.51 27.95
CA PHE A 21 -6.76 0.99 26.60
C PHE A 21 -5.90 -0.01 25.83
N SER A 22 -4.93 -0.65 26.49
CA SER A 22 -4.12 -1.70 25.86
C SER A 22 -4.97 -2.91 25.48
N TYR A 23 -5.90 -3.33 26.34
CA TYR A 23 -6.83 -4.42 26.04
C TYR A 23 -7.68 -4.08 24.82
N LEU A 24 -8.35 -2.92 24.83
CA LEU A 24 -9.19 -2.48 23.71
C LEU A 24 -8.41 -2.45 22.39
N TRP A 25 -7.20 -1.88 22.40
CA TRP A 25 -6.34 -1.79 21.22
C TRP A 25 -5.91 -3.16 20.68
N ILE A 26 -5.55 -4.12 21.54
CA ILE A 26 -5.14 -5.47 21.11
C ILE A 26 -6.32 -6.28 20.56
N THR A 27 -7.50 -6.09 21.16
CA THR A 27 -8.72 -6.80 20.76
C THR A 27 -9.42 -6.18 19.56
N ASP A 28 -9.06 -4.96 19.16
CA ASP A 28 -9.60 -4.30 17.99
C ASP A 28 -9.24 -5.09 16.70
N PRO A 29 -10.22 -5.67 16.00
CA PRO A 29 -9.96 -6.40 14.76
C PRO A 29 -9.77 -5.47 13.56
N GLU A 30 -10.16 -4.19 13.66
CA GLU A 30 -10.23 -3.26 12.55
C GLU A 30 -8.85 -3.07 11.86
N PRO A 31 -7.73 -2.87 12.57
CA PRO A 31 -6.42 -2.74 11.93
C PRO A 31 -6.00 -3.99 11.15
N ARG A 32 -6.39 -5.19 11.61
CA ARG A 32 -6.09 -6.45 10.91
C ARG A 32 -6.92 -6.57 9.64
N ALA A 33 -8.19 -6.18 9.70
CA ALA A 33 -9.08 -6.18 8.54
C ALA A 33 -8.58 -5.19 7.47
N VAL A 34 -8.19 -3.98 7.87
CA VAL A 34 -7.59 -2.97 6.96
C VAL A 34 -6.30 -3.53 6.34
N ARG A 35 -5.44 -4.17 7.14
CA ARG A 35 -4.19 -4.74 6.61
C ARG A 35 -4.43 -5.86 5.60
N ALA A 36 -5.38 -6.75 5.88
CA ALA A 36 -5.75 -7.81 4.96
C ALA A 36 -6.28 -7.24 3.63
N GLU A 37 -7.04 -6.14 3.69
CA GLU A 37 -7.52 -5.47 2.49
C GLU A 37 -6.39 -4.82 1.69
N GLU A 38 -5.47 -4.09 2.34
CA GLU A 38 -4.27 -3.55 1.70
C GLU A 38 -3.44 -4.64 0.99
N GLU A 39 -3.30 -5.82 1.63
CA GLU A 39 -2.61 -6.96 1.04
C GLU A 39 -3.28 -7.43 -0.24
N ARG A 40 -4.61 -7.59 -0.23
CA ARG A 40 -5.38 -7.99 -1.42
C ARG A 40 -5.28 -6.96 -2.55
N VAL A 41 -5.33 -5.68 -2.21
CA VAL A 41 -5.18 -4.57 -3.17
C VAL A 41 -3.80 -4.61 -3.83
N VAL A 42 -2.73 -4.81 -3.05
CA VAL A 42 -1.38 -4.87 -3.62
C VAL A 42 -1.21 -6.11 -4.48
N GLU A 43 -1.71 -7.28 -4.07
CA GLU A 43 -1.68 -8.49 -4.88
C GLU A 43 -2.45 -8.33 -6.20
N ALA A 44 -3.65 -7.75 -6.16
CA ALA A 44 -4.42 -7.45 -7.37
C ALA A 44 -3.67 -6.45 -8.27
N SER A 45 -2.99 -5.46 -7.69
CA SER A 45 -2.17 -4.52 -8.46
C SER A 45 -1.02 -5.19 -9.20
N ARG A 46 -0.39 -6.24 -8.64
CA ARG A 46 0.65 -7.04 -9.30
C ARG A 46 0.10 -7.74 -10.53
N ALA A 47 -1.03 -8.44 -10.37
CA ALA A 47 -1.67 -9.16 -11.47
C ALA A 47 -2.07 -8.21 -12.62
N LEU A 48 -2.63 -7.03 -12.28
CA LEU A 48 -2.95 -6.01 -13.28
C LEU A 48 -1.68 -5.48 -13.96
N LEU A 49 -0.62 -5.20 -13.21
CA LEU A 49 0.63 -4.69 -13.76
C LEU A 49 1.27 -5.69 -14.71
N GLU A 50 1.33 -6.97 -14.34
CA GLU A 50 1.81 -8.06 -15.19
C GLU A 50 1.00 -8.15 -16.49
N SER A 51 -0.33 -8.00 -16.42
CA SER A 51 -1.20 -8.01 -17.60
C SER A 51 -0.94 -6.83 -18.56
N VAL A 52 -0.57 -5.67 -18.04
CA VAL A 52 -0.31 -4.45 -18.81
C VAL A 52 1.12 -4.44 -19.38
N VAL A 53 2.12 -4.86 -18.61
CA VAL A 53 3.51 -4.86 -19.07
C VAL A 53 3.80 -6.04 -19.99
N SER A 54 3.10 -7.17 -19.81
CA SER A 54 3.20 -8.36 -20.67
C SER A 54 4.64 -8.81 -20.91
N ALA A 55 5.41 -9.00 -19.83
CA ALA A 55 6.79 -9.47 -19.87
C ALA A 55 6.92 -10.88 -19.29
N ASP A 56 7.92 -11.64 -19.78
CA ASP A 56 8.20 -13.01 -19.33
C ASP A 56 8.57 -13.08 -17.84
N SER A 57 9.23 -12.03 -17.33
CA SER A 57 9.51 -11.86 -15.91
C SER A 57 9.41 -10.39 -15.53
N LEU A 58 8.79 -10.15 -14.37
CA LEU A 58 8.63 -8.82 -13.81
C LEU A 58 9.08 -8.86 -12.36
N GLU A 59 10.07 -8.04 -12.03
CA GLU A 59 10.42 -7.79 -10.64
C GLU A 59 9.63 -6.58 -10.16
N ILE A 60 8.97 -6.69 -9.01
CA ILE A 60 8.10 -5.66 -8.45
C ILE A 60 8.62 -5.27 -7.06
N VAL A 61 8.72 -3.96 -6.83
CA VAL A 61 8.90 -3.36 -5.51
C VAL A 61 7.63 -2.60 -5.16
N ASP A 62 6.94 -3.03 -4.11
CA ASP A 62 5.64 -2.53 -3.70
C ASP A 62 5.50 -2.54 -2.16
N PRO A 63 4.35 -2.12 -1.59
CA PRO A 63 4.17 -2.05 -0.14
C PRO A 63 4.27 -3.39 0.61
N LEU A 64 4.13 -4.54 -0.06
CA LEU A 64 4.31 -5.85 0.56
C LEU A 64 5.76 -6.33 0.48
N ALA A 65 6.49 -5.95 -0.56
CA ALA A 65 7.90 -6.25 -0.75
C ALA A 65 8.74 -4.97 -0.97
N PRO A 66 8.85 -4.09 0.05
CA PRO A 66 9.50 -2.79 -0.12
C PRO A 66 11.02 -2.93 -0.23
N ASN A 67 11.64 -2.16 -1.13
CA ASN A 67 13.09 -2.06 -1.27
C ASN A 67 13.52 -0.59 -1.24
N ARG A 68 14.10 -0.17 -0.10
CA ARG A 68 14.53 1.22 0.14
C ARG A 68 15.60 1.71 -0.82
N LYS A 69 16.34 0.81 -1.48
CA LYS A 69 17.35 1.20 -2.49
C LYS A 69 16.71 1.64 -3.81
N VAL A 70 15.49 1.18 -4.10
CA VAL A 70 14.76 1.49 -5.34
C VAL A 70 13.91 2.75 -5.15
N GLY A 71 13.14 2.82 -4.07
CA GLY A 71 12.31 3.98 -3.78
C GLY A 71 11.31 3.75 -2.66
N LYS A 72 10.48 4.76 -2.41
CA LYS A 72 9.37 4.67 -1.46
C LYS A 72 8.12 4.17 -2.18
N VAL A 73 7.35 3.36 -1.48
CA VAL A 73 6.14 2.70 -2.01
C VAL A 73 5.01 2.87 -1.00
N TYR A 74 3.78 2.94 -1.48
CA TYR A 74 2.60 3.28 -0.70
C TYR A 74 1.39 2.51 -1.22
N VAL A 75 0.51 2.14 -0.30
CA VAL A 75 -0.87 1.73 -0.56
C VAL A 75 -1.75 2.63 0.30
N PHE A 76 -2.82 3.18 -0.27
CA PHE A 76 -3.78 3.96 0.48
C PHE A 76 -5.15 3.89 -0.17
N ALA A 77 -6.19 3.98 0.67
CA ALA A 77 -7.56 4.10 0.20
C ALA A 77 -7.76 5.47 -0.45
N GLU A 78 -8.36 5.48 -1.63
CA GLU A 78 -8.70 6.70 -2.37
C GLU A 78 -10.11 6.55 -2.95
N SER A 79 -11.08 7.27 -2.39
CA SER A 79 -12.49 7.11 -2.78
C SER A 79 -12.71 7.28 -4.30
N PRO A 80 -13.35 6.32 -5.00
CA PRO A 80 -14.10 5.16 -4.49
C PRO A 80 -13.33 3.82 -4.52
N GLY A 81 -12.01 3.80 -4.38
CA GLY A 81 -11.18 2.58 -4.42
C GLY A 81 -9.81 2.78 -3.78
N TRP A 82 -8.75 2.44 -4.51
CA TRP A 82 -7.38 2.34 -3.97
C TRP A 82 -6.34 2.92 -4.91
N ALA A 83 -5.24 3.37 -4.31
CA ALA A 83 -4.04 3.75 -5.01
C ALA A 83 -2.84 2.95 -4.52
N VAL A 84 -2.07 2.39 -5.45
CA VAL A 84 -0.85 1.63 -5.17
C VAL A 84 0.30 2.22 -5.96
N SER A 85 1.35 2.64 -5.27
CA SER A 85 2.59 3.08 -5.90
C SER A 85 3.68 2.03 -5.74
N GLY A 86 4.44 1.81 -6.79
CA GLY A 86 5.55 0.88 -6.76
C GLY A 86 6.57 1.15 -7.86
N TYR A 87 7.46 0.18 -8.03
CA TYR A 87 8.42 0.14 -9.12
C TYR A 87 8.41 -1.25 -9.72
N TYR A 88 8.64 -1.35 -11.02
CA TYR A 88 8.90 -2.63 -11.68
C TYR A 88 10.08 -2.55 -12.62
N ARG A 89 10.62 -3.71 -13.00
CA ARG A 89 11.59 -3.84 -14.10
C ARG A 89 11.46 -5.20 -14.79
N ARG A 90 11.83 -5.26 -16.06
CA ARG A 90 11.91 -6.48 -16.86
C ARG A 90 13.29 -7.11 -16.75
N GLY A 91 13.52 -7.75 -15.60
CA GLY A 91 14.81 -8.36 -15.26
C GLY A 91 15.94 -7.37 -14.99
N GLU A 92 17.14 -7.91 -14.73
CA GLU A 92 18.31 -7.12 -14.31
C GLU A 92 18.79 -6.00 -15.25
N PRO A 93 18.80 -6.17 -16.59
CA PRO A 93 19.30 -5.10 -17.48
C PRO A 93 18.32 -3.94 -17.61
N ASP A 94 17.06 -4.11 -17.18
CA ASP A 94 16.04 -3.07 -17.25
C ASP A 94 16.12 -2.11 -16.06
N SER A 95 15.80 -0.85 -16.33
CA SER A 95 15.73 0.17 -15.30
C SER A 95 14.49 0.00 -14.44
N TRP A 96 14.52 0.51 -13.21
CA TRP A 96 13.31 0.57 -12.38
C TRP A 96 12.34 1.64 -12.89
N HIS A 97 11.14 1.21 -13.26
CA HIS A 97 10.05 2.04 -13.73
C HIS A 97 9.07 2.34 -12.58
N PRO A 98 8.97 3.58 -12.10
CA PRO A 98 7.96 3.93 -11.11
C PRO A 98 6.56 3.85 -11.74
N TYR A 99 5.61 3.40 -10.92
CA TYR A 99 4.20 3.40 -11.28
C TYR A 99 3.33 3.89 -10.12
N LEU A 100 2.16 4.43 -10.48
CA LEU A 100 1.05 4.69 -9.59
C LEU A 100 -0.21 4.14 -10.25
N MET A 101 -0.75 3.08 -9.66
CA MET A 101 -1.97 2.41 -10.11
C MET A 101 -3.16 2.89 -9.28
N MET A 102 -4.23 3.22 -9.98
CA MET A 102 -5.52 3.61 -9.44
C MET A 102 -6.51 2.49 -9.73
N MET A 103 -7.17 2.01 -8.69
CA MET A 103 -8.09 0.88 -8.74
C MET A 103 -9.45 1.26 -8.19
N THR A 104 -10.50 0.61 -8.67
CA THR A 104 -11.84 0.68 -8.07
C THR A 104 -11.89 -0.12 -6.75
N ALA A 105 -13.00 -0.02 -6.01
CA ALA A 105 -13.25 -0.88 -4.85
C ALA A 105 -13.26 -2.38 -5.22
N ASP A 106 -13.66 -2.70 -6.45
CA ASP A 106 -13.70 -4.06 -6.99
C ASP A 106 -12.34 -4.52 -7.59
N PHE A 107 -11.27 -3.77 -7.31
CA PHE A 107 -9.91 -4.01 -7.80
C PHE A 107 -9.76 -3.97 -9.32
N GLU A 108 -10.62 -3.23 -10.02
CA GLU A 108 -10.48 -3.01 -11.46
C GLU A 108 -9.54 -1.84 -11.75
N LEU A 109 -8.79 -1.93 -12.85
CA LEU A 109 -7.91 -0.86 -13.29
C LEU A 109 -8.72 0.37 -13.70
N ARG A 110 -8.62 1.45 -12.92
CA ARG A 110 -9.15 2.78 -13.25
C ARG A 110 -8.13 3.64 -14.00
N GLY A 111 -6.85 3.52 -13.64
CA GLY A 111 -5.78 4.25 -14.29
C GLY A 111 -4.40 3.78 -13.86
N LEU A 112 -3.42 3.88 -14.74
CA LEU A 112 -2.04 3.53 -14.46
C LEU A 112 -1.13 4.65 -14.98
N LYS A 113 -0.49 5.34 -14.05
CA LYS A 113 0.57 6.31 -14.37
C LYS A 113 1.90 5.58 -14.29
N VAL A 114 2.67 5.58 -15.36
CA VAL A 114 3.94 4.87 -15.45
C VAL A 114 4.99 5.73 -16.12
N ARG A 115 6.24 5.56 -15.71
CA ARG A 115 7.38 6.12 -16.43
C ARG A 115 8.11 5.03 -17.19
N ASP A 116 7.59 4.66 -18.35
CA ASP A 116 8.13 3.60 -19.19
C ASP A 116 7.85 3.85 -20.68
N ALA A 117 8.89 4.20 -21.43
CA ALA A 117 8.78 4.49 -22.86
C ALA A 117 8.30 3.27 -23.68
N ALA A 118 8.52 2.04 -23.21
CA ALA A 118 8.07 0.84 -23.91
C ALA A 118 6.53 0.75 -23.98
N LEU A 119 5.81 1.38 -23.05
CA LEU A 119 4.35 1.36 -22.99
C LEU A 119 3.68 2.47 -23.81
N LEU A 120 4.44 3.37 -24.44
CA LEU A 120 3.88 4.48 -25.23
C LEU A 120 2.96 4.01 -26.36
N GLY A 121 3.30 2.89 -27.03
CA GLY A 121 2.45 2.32 -28.08
C GLY A 121 1.10 1.85 -27.54
N ARG A 122 1.11 1.15 -26.40
CA ARG A 122 -0.12 0.63 -25.77
C ARG A 122 -1.00 1.73 -25.20
N ALA A 123 -0.41 2.80 -24.69
CA ALA A 123 -1.15 3.96 -24.18
C ALA A 123 -1.88 4.76 -25.27
N ALA A 124 -1.53 4.58 -26.55
CA ALA A 124 -2.30 5.16 -27.64
C ALA A 124 -3.70 4.52 -27.76
N ASP A 125 -3.81 3.24 -27.40
CA ASP A 125 -5.04 2.45 -27.54
C ASP A 125 -5.79 2.24 -26.20
N ASP A 126 -5.13 2.44 -25.06
CA ASP A 126 -5.75 2.33 -23.73
C ASP A 126 -5.73 3.67 -22.97
N PRO A 127 -6.88 4.36 -22.85
CA PRO A 127 -6.97 5.66 -22.19
C PRO A 127 -6.70 5.61 -20.68
N ARG A 128 -6.62 4.42 -20.08
CA ARG A 128 -6.29 4.26 -18.66
C ARG A 128 -4.79 4.41 -18.41
N LEU A 129 -3.95 4.33 -19.45
CA LEU A 129 -2.50 4.41 -19.34
C LEU A 129 -2.00 5.86 -19.54
N ASP A 130 -1.43 6.46 -18.51
CA ASP A 130 -0.70 7.74 -18.57
C ASP A 130 0.80 7.45 -18.50
N VAL A 131 1.44 7.43 -19.68
CA VAL A 131 2.87 7.11 -19.83
C VAL A 131 3.70 8.38 -19.94
N ARG A 132 4.64 8.55 -19.00
CA ARG A 132 5.58 9.67 -18.97
C ARG A 132 7.00 9.23 -19.35
N ARG A 133 7.77 10.17 -19.91
CA ARG A 133 9.21 9.99 -20.22
C ARG A 133 10.08 10.28 -19.01
#